data_AF-G5J5U0-F1
#
_entry.id   AF-G5J5U0-F1
#
_cell.length_a   1.000
_cell.length_b   1.000
_cell.length_c   1.000
_cell.angle_alpha   90.00
_cell.angle_beta   90.00
_cell.angle_gamma   90.00
#
_symmetry.space_group_name_H-M   'P 1'
#
loop_
_entity.id
_entity.type
_entity.pdbx_description
1 polymer ?
#
loop_
_entity_poly.entity_id
_entity_poly.type
_entity_poly.pdbx_seq_one_letter_code
_entity_poly.pdbx_strand_id
1 'polypeptide(L)'
;GFPKFKKYSRSVEYKLTGYKLSDDRRKIKFSDGFKAGEFDLWCSQRTLVYYSEQQIRRVRVVRRADGYYCQFLIDVERQENHEPTGQVTGIDLGLKEFYTDAQGNTVDNLRYLRRSEKRLKKAQRNDYQNVSVKARNSLTTTTSNG
;
A
#
# COMPACT_ATOMS: atom_id res chain seq x y z
N GLY A 1 -17.65 13.65 1.40
CA GLY A 1 -16.86 14.08 0.22
C GLY A 1 -15.42 13.63 0.39
N PHE A 2 -14.67 13.32 -0.67
CA PHE A 2 -13.33 12.71 -0.52
C PHE A 2 -12.34 13.54 0.32
N PRO A 3 -11.41 12.90 1.06
CA PRO A 3 -10.45 13.61 1.89
C PRO A 3 -9.54 14.52 1.04
N LYS A 4 -9.36 15.77 1.48
CA LYS A 4 -8.50 16.76 0.83
C LYS A 4 -7.14 16.79 1.51
N PHE A 5 -6.08 16.61 0.73
CA PHE A 5 -4.70 16.60 1.24
C PHE A 5 -3.98 17.90 0.87
N LYS A 6 -3.02 18.32 1.71
CA LYS A 6 -2.08 19.39 1.36
C LYS A 6 -1.29 19.02 0.09
N LYS A 7 -0.81 20.02 -0.67
CA LYS A 7 -0.12 19.84 -1.98
C LYS A 7 0.92 18.72 -2.00
N TYR A 8 1.77 18.65 -0.98
CA TYR A 8 2.84 17.65 -0.83
C TYR A 8 2.56 16.57 0.22
N SER A 9 1.34 16.49 0.75
CA SER A 9 0.92 15.41 1.63
C SER A 9 0.04 14.42 0.89
N ARG A 10 0.21 13.14 1.17
CA ARG A 10 -0.63 12.06 0.67
C ARG A 10 -1.13 11.16 1.79
N SER A 11 -0.95 11.56 3.05
CA SER A 11 -1.44 10.79 4.18
C SER A 11 -1.87 11.66 5.34
N VAL A 12 -2.89 11.22 6.05
CA VAL A 12 -3.31 11.77 7.35
C VAL A 12 -3.37 10.60 8.34
N GLU A 13 -2.86 10.81 9.54
CA GLU A 13 -2.88 9.83 10.62
C GLU A 13 -3.80 10.32 11.74
N TYR A 14 -4.64 9.42 12.22
CA TYR A 14 -5.53 9.58 13.36
C TYR A 14 -5.04 8.61 14.44
N LYS A 15 -4.91 9.09 15.68
CA LYS A 15 -4.50 8.26 16.81
C LYS A 15 -5.71 7.49 17.35
N LEU A 16 -6.21 7.87 18.53
CA LEU A 16 -7.40 7.28 19.15
C LEU A 16 -8.67 8.10 18.89
N THR A 17 -8.54 9.29 18.30
CA THR A 17 -9.63 10.26 18.11
C THR A 17 -9.65 10.76 16.66
N GLY A 18 -10.79 11.32 16.25
CA GLY A 18 -10.98 11.90 14.92
C GLY A 18 -11.56 10.92 13.89
N TYR A 19 -11.86 9.68 14.30
CA TYR A 19 -12.63 8.73 13.54
C TYR A 19 -13.56 7.92 14.44
N LYS A 20 -14.57 7.31 13.85
CA LYS A 20 -15.43 6.28 14.45
C LYS A 20 -15.67 5.20 13.41
N LEU A 21 -15.59 3.95 13.82
CA LEU A 21 -15.95 2.80 12.99
C LEU A 21 -17.40 2.42 13.27
N SER A 22 -18.11 1.89 12.28
CA SER A 22 -19.42 1.26 12.49
C SER A 22 -19.28 -0.03 13.30
N ASP A 23 -20.38 -0.50 13.90
CA ASP A 23 -20.41 -1.72 14.73
C ASP A 23 -19.93 -2.95 13.94
N ASP A 24 -20.29 -3.03 12.66
CA ASP A 24 -19.89 -4.10 11.74
C ASP A 24 -18.48 -3.91 11.14
N ARG A 25 -17.78 -2.82 11.51
CA ARG A 25 -16.46 -2.40 10.99
C ARG A 25 -16.38 -2.27 9.46
N ARG A 26 -17.52 -2.07 8.79
CA ARG A 26 -17.57 -1.87 7.33
C ARG A 26 -17.57 -0.42 6.91
N LYS A 27 -17.73 0.51 7.85
CA LYS A 27 -17.70 1.94 7.57
C LYS A 27 -16.78 2.65 8.53
N ILE A 28 -16.17 3.72 8.04
CA ILE A 28 -15.41 4.65 8.85
C ILE A 28 -15.94 6.07 8.64
N LYS A 29 -16.27 6.72 9.75
CA LYS A 29 -16.68 8.11 9.80
C LYS A 29 -15.56 8.94 10.39
N PHE A 30 -15.06 9.90 9.63
CA PHE A 30 -14.09 10.87 10.14
C PHE A 30 -14.84 12.04 10.76
N SER A 31 -14.59 12.28 12.05
CA SER A 31 -15.18 13.38 12.82
C SER A 31 -14.27 14.59 12.89
N ASP A 32 -13.28 14.65 12.00
CA ASP A 32 -12.35 15.76 11.91
C ASP A 32 -13.01 17.02 11.33
N GLY A 33 -12.34 18.16 11.53
CA GLY A 33 -12.75 19.44 10.94
C GLY A 33 -12.69 19.48 9.42
N PHE A 34 -12.20 18.40 8.76
CA PHE A 34 -12.11 18.30 7.31
C PHE A 34 -13.42 17.88 6.65
N LYS A 35 -14.43 17.46 7.44
CA LYS A 35 -15.79 17.12 6.97
C LYS A 35 -15.77 16.09 5.83
N ALA A 36 -14.84 15.14 5.89
CA ALA A 36 -14.72 14.08 4.88
C ALA A 36 -15.98 13.19 4.87
N GLY A 37 -16.59 12.99 6.03
CA GLY A 37 -17.83 12.24 6.19
C GLY A 37 -17.58 10.76 6.45
N GLU A 38 -18.48 9.93 5.96
CA GLU A 38 -18.47 8.47 6.16
C GLU A 38 -18.12 7.76 4.85
N PHE A 39 -17.32 6.71 4.95
CA PHE A 39 -16.83 5.92 3.83
C PHE A 39 -16.98 4.43 4.10
N ASP A 40 -17.29 3.68 3.07
CA ASP A 40 -17.25 2.22 3.11
C ASP A 40 -15.80 1.72 3.11
N LEU A 41 -15.51 0.75 3.97
CA LEU A 41 -14.26 0.03 4.05
C LEU A 41 -14.36 -1.25 3.23
N TRP A 42 -13.68 -1.25 2.07
CA TRP A 42 -13.51 -2.47 1.29
C TRP A 42 -12.22 -3.17 1.72
N CYS A 43 -12.35 -4.32 2.40
CA CYS A 43 -11.22 -5.15 2.81
C CYS A 43 -11.45 -6.59 2.33
N SER A 44 -10.41 -7.20 1.74
CA SER A 44 -10.48 -8.58 1.23
C SER A 44 -10.71 -9.58 2.36
N GLN A 45 -10.19 -9.29 3.54
CA GLN A 45 -10.41 -10.07 4.75
C GLN A 45 -11.30 -9.27 5.71
N ARG A 46 -12.40 -9.86 6.15
CA ARG A 46 -13.33 -9.24 7.12
C ARG A 46 -12.80 -9.34 8.56
N THR A 47 -11.50 -9.17 8.75
CA THR A 47 -10.82 -9.44 10.02
C THR A 47 -10.88 -8.29 11.01
N LEU A 48 -11.21 -7.07 10.56
CA LEU A 48 -11.23 -5.90 11.43
C LEU A 48 -12.25 -6.02 12.58
N VAL A 49 -13.32 -6.80 12.40
CA VAL A 49 -14.35 -7.06 13.43
C VAL A 49 -13.81 -7.85 14.63
N TYR A 50 -12.73 -8.62 14.47
CA TYR A 50 -12.16 -9.42 15.55
C TYR A 50 -11.32 -8.60 16.53
N TYR A 51 -10.97 -7.38 16.17
CA TYR A 51 -10.16 -6.51 17.01
C TYR A 51 -11.03 -5.52 17.77
N SER A 52 -10.77 -5.41 19.07
CA SER A 52 -11.38 -4.38 19.91
C SER A 52 -10.89 -2.99 19.52
N GLU A 53 -11.65 -1.94 19.86
CA GLU A 53 -11.24 -0.56 19.57
C GLU A 53 -9.94 -0.19 20.26
N GLN A 54 -9.72 -0.74 21.46
CA GLN A 54 -8.53 -0.50 22.27
C GLN A 54 -7.26 -1.04 21.59
N GLN A 55 -7.39 -2.11 20.80
CA GLN A 55 -6.30 -2.68 20.01
C GLN A 55 -6.00 -1.86 18.75
N ILE A 56 -6.96 -1.08 18.23
CA ILE A 56 -6.71 -0.21 17.08
C ILE A 56 -6.04 1.08 17.58
N ARG A 57 -4.71 1.14 17.47
CA ARG A 57 -3.93 2.26 18.00
C ARG A 57 -3.93 3.47 17.10
N ARG A 58 -3.98 3.26 15.78
CA ARG A 58 -3.93 4.31 14.77
C ARG A 58 -4.69 3.94 13.52
N VAL A 59 -5.23 4.94 12.86
CA VAL A 59 -5.80 4.84 11.52
C VAL A 59 -5.10 5.83 10.60
N ARG A 60 -4.58 5.35 9.48
CA ARG A 60 -3.92 6.20 8.48
C ARG A 60 -4.66 6.16 7.16
N VAL A 61 -5.12 7.31 6.70
CA VAL A 61 -5.69 7.46 5.35
C VAL A 61 -4.56 7.82 4.41
N VAL A 62 -4.34 7.03 3.36
CA VAL A 62 -3.27 7.20 2.39
C VAL A 62 -3.85 7.32 0.98
N ARG A 63 -3.45 8.38 0.26
CA ARG A 63 -3.75 8.57 -1.16
C ARG A 63 -2.62 7.98 -2.00
N ARG A 64 -2.95 6.98 -2.81
CA ARG A 64 -2.09 6.37 -3.82
C ARG A 64 -2.59 6.75 -5.22
N ALA A 65 -1.92 6.27 -6.26
CA ALA A 65 -2.28 6.57 -7.65
C ALA A 65 -3.59 5.88 -8.06
N ASP A 66 -3.87 4.72 -7.47
CA ASP A 66 -5.02 3.85 -7.70
C ASP A 66 -6.21 4.12 -6.77
N GLY A 67 -6.01 4.80 -5.64
CA GLY A 67 -7.12 5.16 -4.77
C GLY A 67 -6.74 5.62 -3.37
N TYR A 68 -7.74 5.59 -2.48
CA TYR A 68 -7.59 5.89 -1.06
C TYR A 68 -7.60 4.59 -0.25
N TYR A 69 -6.66 4.49 0.68
CA TYR A 69 -6.51 3.32 1.55
C TYR A 69 -6.61 3.76 2.99
N CYS A 70 -7.29 2.94 3.79
CA CYS A 70 -7.33 3.07 5.24
C CYS A 70 -6.45 1.98 5.85
N GLN A 71 -5.35 2.36 6.51
CA GLN A 71 -4.43 1.45 7.18
C GLN A 71 -4.71 1.47 8.68
N PHE A 72 -4.89 0.30 9.28
CA PHE A 72 -5.13 0.12 10.70
C PHE A 72 -3.86 -0.39 11.38
N LEU A 73 -3.38 0.33 12.39
CA LEU A 73 -2.32 -0.16 13.26
C LEU A 73 -2.98 -0.90 14.42
N ILE A 74 -2.76 -2.21 14.48
CA ILE A 74 -3.39 -3.10 15.45
C ILE A 74 -2.34 -3.58 16.44
N ASP A 75 -2.63 -3.40 17.71
CA ASP A 75 -1.85 -3.89 18.84
C ASP A 75 -2.31 -5.30 19.19
N VAL A 76 -1.61 -6.27 18.61
CA VAL A 76 -1.84 -7.68 18.83
C VAL A 76 -0.49 -8.39 18.93
N GLU A 77 -0.36 -9.25 19.92
CA GLU A 77 0.77 -10.16 20.02
C GLU A 77 0.54 -11.32 19.04
N ARG A 78 1.44 -11.48 18.07
CA ARG A 78 1.35 -12.57 17.11
C ARG A 78 1.87 -13.84 17.75
N GLN A 79 0.97 -14.73 18.15
CA GLN A 79 1.33 -16.07 18.57
C GLN A 79 1.34 -17.00 17.35
N GLU A 80 2.52 -17.43 16.92
CA GLU A 80 2.68 -18.51 15.95
C GLU A 80 3.08 -19.78 16.69
N ASN A 81 2.08 -20.63 16.94
CA ASN A 81 2.33 -21.97 17.46
C ASN A 81 3.04 -22.78 16.37
N HIS A 82 4.34 -22.95 16.53
CA HIS A 82 5.14 -23.88 15.75
C HIS A 82 5.91 -24.75 16.72
N GLU A 83 5.96 -26.06 16.43
CA GLU A 83 6.80 -26.96 17.18
C GLU A 83 8.27 -26.62 16.87
N PRO A 84 9.09 -26.27 17.88
CA PRO A 84 10.50 -26.02 17.65
C PRO A 84 11.15 -27.30 17.12
N THR A 85 11.84 -27.20 15.97
CA THR A 85 12.54 -28.35 15.39
C THR A 85 13.79 -28.75 16.19
N GLY A 86 14.22 -27.93 17.14
CA GLY A 86 15.47 -28.10 17.90
C GLY A 86 16.75 -27.90 17.06
N GLN A 87 16.61 -27.63 15.76
CA GLN A 87 17.72 -27.39 14.86
C GLN A 87 17.99 -25.90 14.73
N VAL A 88 19.23 -25.50 15.02
CA VAL A 88 19.72 -24.15 14.75
C VAL A 88 20.44 -24.21 13.40
N THR A 89 19.97 -23.42 12.43
CA THR A 89 20.56 -23.35 11.09
C THR A 89 20.97 -21.92 10.78
N GLY A 90 22.22 -21.75 10.35
CA GLY A 90 22.69 -20.50 9.76
C GLY A 90 22.11 -20.31 8.36
N ILE A 91 21.69 -19.09 8.05
CA ILE A 91 21.21 -18.71 6.72
C ILE A 91 22.18 -17.69 6.14
N ASP A 92 22.80 -18.02 5.01
CA ASP A 92 23.58 -17.08 4.21
C ASP A 92 22.72 -16.54 3.06
N LEU A 93 22.78 -15.23 2.80
CA LEU A 93 21.94 -14.55 1.81
C LEU A 93 22.79 -14.02 0.66
N GLY A 94 22.40 -14.32 -0.58
CA GLY A 94 23.25 -14.08 -1.75
C GLY A 94 22.56 -13.45 -2.96
N LEU A 95 23.40 -12.96 -3.89
CA LEU A 95 22.98 -12.50 -5.23
C LEU A 95 23.03 -13.62 -6.28
N LYS A 96 23.78 -14.70 -5.99
CA LYS A 96 23.83 -15.91 -6.81
C LYS A 96 22.61 -16.78 -6.46
N GLU A 97 22.57 -17.29 -5.24
CA GLU A 97 21.41 -17.97 -4.63
C GLU A 97 20.70 -17.03 -3.66
N PHE A 98 19.37 -17.13 -3.55
CA PHE A 98 18.57 -16.30 -2.64
C PHE A 98 18.95 -16.56 -1.18
N TYR A 99 19.05 -17.84 -0.80
CA TYR A 99 19.72 -18.22 0.44
C TYR A 99 20.40 -19.59 0.32
N THR A 100 21.33 -19.84 1.23
CA THR A 100 21.96 -21.15 1.47
C THR A 100 21.90 -21.46 2.96
N ASP A 101 21.53 -22.68 3.32
CA ASP A 101 21.51 -23.12 4.71
C ASP A 101 22.82 -23.82 5.13
N ALA A 102 22.99 -24.05 6.43
CA ALA A 102 24.16 -24.72 6.99
C ALA A 102 24.34 -26.18 6.51
N GLN A 103 23.29 -26.80 5.96
CA GLN A 103 23.29 -28.14 5.37
C GLN A 103 23.62 -28.11 3.87
N GLY A 104 23.86 -26.92 3.30
CA GLY A 104 24.21 -26.72 1.90
C GLY A 104 23.01 -26.71 0.96
N ASN A 105 21.77 -26.74 1.47
CA ASN A 105 20.59 -26.56 0.63
C ASN A 105 20.50 -25.10 0.17
N THR A 106 20.06 -24.90 -1.07
CA THR A 106 19.99 -23.57 -1.68
C THR A 106 18.62 -23.31 -2.27
N VAL A 107 18.24 -22.04 -2.30
CA VAL A 107 17.05 -21.58 -3.04
C VAL A 107 17.48 -20.55 -4.07
N ASP A 108 17.08 -20.78 -5.32
CA ASP A 108 17.45 -19.93 -6.46
C ASP A 108 17.02 -18.47 -6.29
N ASN A 109 17.88 -17.55 -6.72
CA ASN A 109 17.52 -16.14 -6.81
C ASN A 109 16.73 -15.84 -8.09
N LEU A 110 15.41 -15.61 -7.95
CA LEU A 110 14.51 -15.27 -9.06
C LEU A 110 14.80 -13.89 -9.72
N ARG A 111 15.73 -13.10 -9.16
CA ARG A 111 16.22 -11.82 -9.69
C ARG A 111 15.10 -10.85 -10.08
N TYR A 112 14.10 -10.73 -9.21
CA TYR A 112 12.92 -9.88 -9.42
C TYR A 112 13.27 -8.44 -9.78
N LEU A 113 14.34 -7.87 -9.20
CA LEU A 113 14.78 -6.51 -9.46
C LEU A 113 15.02 -6.26 -10.96
N ARG A 114 15.81 -7.12 -11.63
CA ARG A 114 16.13 -6.96 -13.06
C ARG A 114 14.87 -6.99 -13.94
N ARG A 115 13.93 -7.90 -13.64
CA ARG A 115 12.65 -7.99 -14.36
C ARG A 115 11.81 -6.72 -14.14
N SER A 116 11.71 -6.27 -12.88
CA SER A 116 10.95 -5.07 -12.51
C SER A 116 11.53 -3.79 -13.11
N GLU A 117 12.85 -3.61 -13.08
CA GLU A 117 13.54 -2.47 -13.70
C GLU A 117 13.32 -2.40 -15.20
N LYS A 118 13.40 -3.53 -15.91
CA LYS A 118 13.12 -3.57 -17.35
C LYS A 118 11.68 -3.17 -17.65
N ARG A 119 10.71 -3.66 -16.87
CA ARG A 119 9.30 -3.25 -16.98
C ARG A 119 9.12 -1.77 -16.70
N LEU A 120 9.74 -1.25 -15.65
CA LEU A 120 9.67 0.16 -15.27
C LEU A 120 10.22 1.08 -16.36
N LYS A 121 11.41 0.76 -16.91
CA LYS A 121 12.01 1.50 -18.03
C LYS A 121 11.10 1.53 -19.27
N LYS A 122 10.43 0.41 -19.58
CA LYS A 122 9.48 0.33 -20.70
C LYS A 122 8.23 1.20 -20.44
N ALA A 123 7.64 1.10 -19.25
CA ALA A 123 6.49 1.92 -18.86
C ALA A 123 6.81 3.42 -18.93
N GLN A 124 7.95 3.82 -18.35
CA GLN A 124 8.39 5.20 -18.35
C GLN A 124 8.60 5.74 -19.77
N ARG A 125 9.19 4.95 -20.68
CA ARG A 125 9.34 5.33 -22.10
C ARG A 125 7.98 5.54 -22.77
N ASN A 126 7.03 4.63 -22.56
CA ASN A 126 5.70 4.74 -23.14
C ASN A 126 4.96 5.98 -22.63
N ASP A 127 5.06 6.28 -21.34
CA ASP A 127 4.45 7.48 -20.75
C ASP A 127 5.03 8.76 -21.36
N TYR A 128 6.36 8.86 -21.50
CA TYR A 128 6.99 10.01 -22.18
C TYR A 128 6.51 10.19 -23.62
N GLN A 129 6.39 9.10 -24.39
CA GLN A 129 5.89 9.16 -25.76
C GLN A 129 4.43 9.60 -25.80
N ASN A 130 3.58 9.04 -24.95
CA ASN A 130 2.16 9.40 -24.84
C ASN A 130 1.96 10.87 -24.44
N VAL A 131 2.77 11.40 -23.52
CA VAL A 131 2.76 12.82 -23.16
C VAL A 131 3.17 13.69 -24.36
N SER A 132 4.21 13.29 -25.11
CA SER A 132 4.67 14.04 -26.27
C SER A 132 3.68 14.02 -27.45
N VAL A 133 2.92 12.93 -27.61
CA VAL A 133 1.85 12.81 -28.62
C VAL A 133 0.65 13.66 -28.22
N LYS A 134 0.22 13.62 -26.94
CA LYS A 134 -0.86 14.49 -26.44
C LYS A 134 -0.52 15.97 -26.62
N ALA A 135 0.70 16.39 -26.31
CA ALA A 135 1.14 17.78 -26.48
C ALA A 135 1.12 18.24 -27.95
N ARG A 136 1.51 17.37 -28.90
CA ARG A 136 1.42 17.65 -30.33
C ARG A 136 -0.02 17.75 -30.82
N ASN A 137 -0.89 16.86 -30.37
CA ASN A 137 -2.30 16.85 -30.78
C ASN A 137 -3.09 18.05 -30.23
N SER A 138 -2.73 18.59 -29.06
CA SER A 138 -3.33 19.83 -28.53
C SER A 138 -2.89 21.08 -29.29
N LEU A 139 -1.67 21.09 -29.84
CA LEU A 139 -1.18 22.19 -30.65
C LEU A 139 -1.91 22.24 -32.00
N THR A 140 -2.17 21.09 -32.63
CA THR A 140 -2.86 21.03 -33.93
C THR A 140 -4.36 21.37 -33.86
N THR A 141 -5.04 21.09 -32.74
CA THR A 141 -6.46 21.48 -32.55
C THR A 141 -6.65 22.97 -32.30
N THR A 142 -5.60 23.68 -31.88
CA THR A 142 -5.65 25.12 -31.65
C THR A 142 -5.47 25.90 -32.95
N THR A 143 -4.73 25.34 -33.92
CA THR A 143 -4.47 25.97 -35.23
C THR A 143 -5.57 25.76 -36.27
N SER A 144 -6.50 24.81 -36.06
CA SER A 144 -7.58 24.50 -37.02
C SER A 144 -8.90 25.26 -36.77
N ASN A 145 -8.98 26.05 -35.70
CA ASN A 145 -10.17 26.85 -35.34
C ASN A 145 -9.95 28.37 -35.53
N GLY A 146 -9.00 28.76 -36.39
CA GLY A 146 -8.73 30.14 -36.77
C GLY A 146 -9.08 30.40 -38.23
#